data_AF-A0A820ULN9-F1
#
_entry.id   AF-A0A820ULN9-F1
#
_cell.length_a   1.000
_cell.length_b   1.000
_cell.length_c   1.000
_cell.angle_alpha   90.00
_cell.angle_beta   90.00
_cell.angle_gamma   90.00
#
_symmetry.space_group_name_H-M   'P 1'
#
loop_
_entity.id
_entity.type
_entity.pdbx_description
1 polymer ?
#
loop_
_entity_poly.entity_id
_entity_poly.type
_entity_poly.pdbx_seq_one_letter_code
_entity_poly.pdbx_strand_id
1 'polypeptide(L)'
;MTDLSIRSSSQQKPLAIITNQREKSNNEVADAVSPKSPLEFTWTFWYIKPDKRLTWEQSLINLIDIGFVEDFWATFNHLAPPSRLAQNKSNSDYYFFKKGVRPMW
;
A
#
# COMPACT_ATOMS: atom_id res chain seq x y z
N MET A 1 11.45 -71.71 13.00
CA MET A 1 12.27 -70.80 12.18
C MET A 1 12.88 -69.80 13.13
N THR A 2 14.20 -69.86 13.27
CA THR A 2 15.06 -69.24 14.27
C THR A 2 15.52 -67.83 13.88
N ASP A 3 16.16 -67.19 14.86
CA ASP A 3 17.01 -66.00 14.85
C ASP A 3 16.31 -64.63 14.83
N LEU A 4 16.37 -63.81 15.89
CA LEU A 4 17.52 -63.23 16.65
C LEU A 4 18.15 -62.01 15.97
N SER A 5 18.53 -61.08 16.85
CA SER A 5 19.52 -60.01 16.70
C SER A 5 19.02 -58.70 16.07
N ILE A 6 18.73 -57.62 16.83
CA ILE A 6 19.57 -56.80 17.74
C ILE A 6 20.30 -55.65 17.01
N ARG A 7 20.37 -54.52 17.74
CA ARG A 7 21.18 -53.28 17.61
C ARG A 7 20.52 -52.19 16.74
N SER A 8 20.45 -50.93 17.17
CA SER A 8 21.42 -50.15 17.98
C SER A 8 20.66 -49.05 18.77
N SER A 9 20.68 -49.07 20.11
CA SER A 9 21.62 -48.40 21.02
C SER A 9 21.60 -46.86 21.00
N SER A 10 20.89 -46.32 22.00
CA SER A 10 21.24 -45.24 22.94
C SER A 10 22.28 -44.19 22.56
N GLN A 11 21.95 -42.91 22.80
CA GLN A 11 22.67 -42.07 23.78
C GLN A 11 21.95 -40.74 24.07
N GLN A 12 21.88 -40.39 25.37
CA GLN A 12 21.45 -39.09 25.91
C GLN A 12 22.67 -38.17 26.15
N LYS A 13 22.50 -36.87 25.80
CA LYS A 13 23.05 -35.59 26.35
C LYS A 13 24.57 -35.36 26.42
N PRO A 14 25.03 -34.10 26.21
CA PRO A 14 25.15 -33.20 27.36
C PRO A 14 24.70 -31.73 27.12
N LEU A 15 24.51 -31.03 28.24
CA LEU A 15 24.22 -29.60 28.37
C LEU A 15 25.48 -28.77 28.13
N ALA A 16 25.38 -27.69 27.34
CA ALA A 16 26.40 -26.64 27.33
C ALA A 16 25.77 -25.23 27.23
N ILE A 17 25.81 -24.56 28.38
CA ILE A 17 26.27 -23.17 28.60
C ILE A 17 25.39 -22.02 28.07
N ILE A 18 24.75 -21.37 29.06
CA ILE A 18 24.20 -20.01 29.11
C ILE A 18 25.15 -19.01 28.44
N THR A 19 24.63 -18.07 27.63
CA THR A 19 24.94 -16.62 27.74
C THR A 19 24.11 -15.79 26.75
N ASN A 20 23.28 -14.93 27.34
CA ASN A 20 22.83 -13.59 26.93
C ASN A 20 22.53 -13.31 25.45
N GLN A 21 21.33 -12.78 25.18
CA GLN A 21 21.20 -11.34 24.91
C GLN A 21 19.73 -10.86 24.87
N ARG A 22 19.36 -10.12 25.92
CA ARG A 22 18.53 -8.91 25.93
C ARG A 22 17.25 -8.93 25.08
N GLU A 23 16.12 -9.13 25.74
CA GLU A 23 14.81 -8.69 25.25
C GLU A 23 14.87 -7.18 24.96
N LYS A 24 14.87 -6.81 23.67
CA LYS A 24 14.30 -5.53 23.24
C LYS A 24 12.85 -5.81 22.91
N SER A 25 11.96 -5.38 23.80
CA SER A 25 10.54 -5.24 23.52
C SER A 25 10.35 -4.18 22.43
N ASN A 26 10.48 -4.57 21.16
CA ASN A 26 9.89 -3.80 20.08
C ASN A 26 8.40 -4.15 20.09
N ASN A 27 7.58 -3.20 20.53
CA ASN A 27 6.16 -3.19 20.22
C ASN A 27 6.00 -3.02 18.70
N GLU A 28 6.20 -4.11 17.96
CA GLU A 28 5.66 -4.25 16.62
C GLU A 28 4.18 -4.54 16.81
N VAL A 29 3.37 -3.48 16.72
CA VAL A 29 1.98 -3.66 16.29
C VAL A 29 2.12 -4.19 14.87
N ALA A 30 2.14 -5.51 14.75
CA ALA A 30 2.02 -6.18 13.47
C ALA A 30 0.64 -5.80 12.94
N ASP A 31 0.58 -4.71 12.17
CA ASP A 31 -0.51 -4.48 11.25
C ASP A 31 -0.59 -5.77 10.44
N ALA A 32 -1.62 -6.57 10.73
CA ALA A 32 -1.92 -7.75 9.97
C ALA A 32 -2.02 -7.28 8.51
N VAL A 33 -1.00 -7.60 7.71
CA VAL A 33 -0.93 -7.20 6.30
C VAL A 33 -2.05 -7.95 5.60
N SER A 34 -3.23 -7.32 5.58
CA SER A 34 -4.32 -7.76 4.73
C SER A 34 -3.78 -7.76 3.31
N PRO A 35 -3.91 -8.85 2.54
CA PRO A 35 -3.47 -8.87 1.16
C PRO A 35 -4.16 -7.72 0.41
N LYS A 36 -3.37 -6.78 -0.11
CA LYS A 36 -3.91 -5.71 -0.96
C LYS A 36 -4.43 -6.29 -2.26
N SER A 37 -5.59 -5.84 -2.70
CA SER A 37 -6.26 -6.28 -3.91
C SER A 37 -5.75 -5.47 -5.11
N PRO A 38 -4.96 -6.06 -6.03
CA PRO A 38 -4.41 -5.30 -7.15
C PRO A 38 -5.50 -4.95 -8.18
N LEU A 39 -5.39 -3.77 -8.77
CA LEU A 39 -6.17 -3.35 -9.94
C LEU A 39 -5.50 -3.88 -11.22
N GLU A 40 -6.29 -4.12 -12.27
CA GLU A 40 -5.78 -4.57 -13.57
C GLU A 40 -4.82 -3.54 -14.22
N PHE A 41 -5.10 -2.25 -14.03
CA PHE A 41 -4.27 -1.15 -14.49
C PHE A 41 -3.94 -0.22 -13.34
N THR A 42 -2.78 0.43 -13.42
CA THR A 42 -2.50 1.60 -12.58
C THR A 42 -3.28 2.79 -13.12
N TRP A 43 -3.94 3.50 -12.22
CA TRP A 43 -4.71 4.70 -12.52
C TRP A 43 -4.05 5.92 -11.89
N THR A 44 -4.30 7.09 -12.43
CA THR A 44 -3.76 8.36 -11.97
C THR A 44 -4.91 9.30 -11.68
N PHE A 45 -4.96 9.83 -10.46
CA PHE A 45 -5.82 10.97 -10.14
C PHE A 45 -5.16 12.27 -10.58
N TRP A 46 -5.94 13.10 -11.23
CA TRP A 46 -5.57 14.45 -11.63
C TRP A 46 -6.51 15.47 -11.02
N TYR A 47 -6.02 16.69 -10.84
CA TYR A 47 -6.77 17.83 -10.33
C TYR A 47 -6.48 19.08 -11.15
N ILE A 48 -7.52 19.81 -11.51
CA ILE A 48 -7.39 21.14 -12.11
C ILE A 48 -7.30 22.18 -11.00
N LYS A 49 -6.12 22.77 -10.84
CA LYS A 49 -5.93 23.88 -9.93
C LYS A 49 -6.76 25.09 -10.41
N PRO A 50 -7.62 25.66 -9.56
CA PRO A 50 -8.49 26.79 -9.92
C PRO A 50 -7.72 28.13 -9.99
N ASP A 51 -6.69 28.23 -10.83
CA ASP A 51 -5.86 29.42 -11.00
C ASP A 51 -6.02 30.02 -12.40
N LYS A 52 -6.70 31.17 -12.49
CA LYS A 52 -6.99 31.85 -13.77
C LYS A 52 -5.76 32.39 -14.49
N ARG A 53 -4.59 32.40 -13.84
CA ARG A 53 -3.33 32.85 -14.44
C ARG A 53 -2.62 31.75 -15.22
N LEU A 54 -3.02 30.50 -15.00
CA LEU A 54 -2.40 29.33 -15.62
C LEU A 54 -3.16 28.95 -16.89
N THR A 55 -2.44 28.40 -17.87
CA THR A 55 -3.11 27.69 -18.97
C THR A 55 -3.78 26.42 -18.44
N TRP A 56 -4.71 25.84 -19.21
CA TRP A 56 -5.37 24.59 -18.82
C TRP A 56 -4.33 23.48 -18.54
N GLU A 57 -3.32 23.34 -19.40
CA GLU A 57 -2.26 22.34 -19.23
C GLU A 57 -1.44 22.56 -17.96
N GLN A 58 -1.13 23.81 -17.61
CA GLN A 58 -0.39 24.16 -16.39
C GLN A 58 -1.23 24.00 -15.12
N SER A 59 -2.55 24.10 -15.26
CA SER A 59 -3.49 23.90 -14.14
C SER A 59 -3.66 22.43 -13.80
N LEU A 60 -3.30 21.53 -14.71
CA LEU A 60 -3.46 20.09 -14.54
C LEU A 60 -2.34 19.50 -13.68
N ILE A 61 -2.71 19.01 -12.49
CA ILE A 61 -1.79 18.45 -11.50
C ILE A 61 -2.03 16.95 -11.37
N ASN A 62 -0.96 16.16 -11.44
CA ASN A 62 -0.98 14.75 -11.05
C ASN A 62 -0.95 14.66 -9.52
N LEU A 63 -1.95 14.01 -8.94
CA LEU A 63 -2.05 13.84 -7.49
C LEU A 63 -1.37 12.55 -7.02
N ILE A 64 -1.80 11.41 -7.55
CA ILE A 64 -1.36 10.09 -7.11
C ILE A 64 -1.63 9.02 -8.17
N ASP A 65 -0.73 8.04 -8.24
CA ASP A 65 -0.90 6.80 -9.00
C ASP A 65 -1.40 5.68 -8.06
N ILE A 66 -2.43 4.95 -8.47
CA ILE A 66 -3.14 3.93 -7.69
C ILE A 66 -3.10 2.60 -8.43
N GLY A 67 -2.51 1.58 -7.80
CA GLY A 67 -2.46 0.21 -8.30
C GLY A 67 -3.27 -0.79 -7.49
N PHE A 68 -3.83 -0.39 -6.35
CA PHE A 68 -4.56 -1.28 -5.44
C PHE A 68 -5.91 -0.68 -5.04
N VAL A 69 -6.90 -1.53 -4.77
CA VAL A 69 -8.25 -1.12 -4.40
C VAL A 69 -8.26 -0.37 -3.07
N GLU A 70 -7.43 -0.78 -2.12
CA GLU A 70 -7.32 -0.16 -0.79
C GLU A 70 -6.77 1.27 -0.90
N ASP A 71 -5.81 1.48 -1.79
CA ASP A 71 -5.23 2.81 -2.04
C ASP A 71 -6.24 3.73 -2.73
N PHE A 72 -7.14 3.19 -3.56
CA PHE A 72 -8.27 3.93 -4.11
C PHE A 72 -9.21 4.44 -3.03
N TRP A 73 -9.70 3.56 -2.16
CA TRP A 73 -10.61 3.97 -1.10
C TRP A 73 -9.95 4.91 -0.10
N ALA A 74 -8.69 4.67 0.24
CA ALA A 74 -7.92 5.60 1.05
C ALA A 74 -7.87 6.99 0.38
N THR A 75 -7.49 7.08 -0.90
CA THR A 75 -7.42 8.37 -1.60
C THR A 75 -8.78 9.05 -1.67
N PHE A 76 -9.81 8.34 -2.16
CA PHE A 76 -11.14 8.87 -2.39
C PHE A 76 -11.77 9.45 -1.12
N ASN A 77 -11.60 8.78 0.02
CA ASN A 77 -12.15 9.24 1.30
C ASN A 77 -11.47 10.50 1.86
N HIS A 78 -10.24 10.80 1.44
CA HIS A 78 -9.53 12.03 1.82
C HIS A 78 -9.75 13.18 0.84
N LEU A 79 -10.33 12.93 -0.34
CA LEU A 79 -10.65 13.97 -1.31
C LEU A 79 -11.85 14.79 -0.85
N ALA A 80 -11.82 16.09 -1.14
CA ALA A 80 -12.99 16.93 -0.99
C ALA A 80 -14.07 16.45 -1.98
N PRO A 81 -15.35 16.35 -1.55
CA PRO A 81 -16.42 15.99 -2.47
C PRO A 81 -16.54 17.06 -3.56
N PRO A 82 -16.93 16.69 -4.80
CA PRO A 82 -17.04 17.63 -5.91
C PRO A 82 -17.90 18.87 -5.61
N SER A 83 -18.94 18.71 -4.80
CA SER A 83 -19.82 19.82 -4.37
C SER A 83 -19.09 20.90 -3.55
N ARG A 84 -17.96 20.57 -2.92
CA ARG A 84 -17.14 21.50 -2.14
C ARG A 84 -16.07 22.20 -2.98
N LEU A 85 -15.73 21.68 -4.16
CA LEU A 85 -14.67 22.25 -5.02
C LEU A 85 -15.03 23.64 -5.55
N ALA A 86 -16.31 23.89 -5.85
CA ALA A 86 -16.78 25.15 -6.44
C ALA A 86 -17.09 26.27 -5.41
N GLN A 87 -16.85 26.04 -4.11
CA GLN A 87 -17.27 26.98 -3.06
C GLN A 87 -16.52 28.33 -3.11
N ASN A 88 -15.36 28.42 -3.77
CA ASN A 88 -14.54 29.62 -3.85
C ASN A 88 -14.46 30.23 -5.27
N LYS A 89 -15.60 30.44 -5.95
CA LYS A 89 -15.75 31.21 -7.21
C LYS A 89 -14.98 30.72 -8.45
N SER A 90 -14.08 29.74 -8.33
CA SER A 90 -13.46 29.07 -9.47
C SER A 90 -13.87 27.60 -9.47
N ASN A 91 -14.32 27.13 -10.62
CA ASN A 91 -14.60 25.72 -10.82
C ASN A 91 -13.26 24.95 -10.86
N SER A 92 -13.28 23.74 -10.32
CA SER A 92 -12.15 22.82 -10.31
C SER A 92 -12.70 21.41 -10.52
N ASP A 93 -11.93 20.60 -11.25
CA ASP A 93 -12.32 19.26 -11.68
C ASP A 93 -11.29 18.23 -11.21
N TYR A 94 -11.79 17.01 -10.93
CA TYR A 94 -10.96 15.83 -10.78
C TYR A 94 -11.06 14.96 -12.02
N TYR A 95 -9.96 14.31 -12.39
CA TYR A 95 -9.95 13.28 -13.42
C TYR A 95 -9.31 12.00 -12.90
N PHE A 96 -9.72 10.86 -13.47
CA PHE A 96 -9.18 9.56 -13.13
C PHE A 96 -8.94 8.76 -14.42
N PHE A 97 -7.68 8.65 -14.81
CA PHE A 97 -7.27 8.06 -16.10
C PHE A 97 -6.23 6.98 -15.88
N LYS A 98 -6.06 6.06 -16.83
CA LYS A 98 -4.97 5.08 -16.78
C LYS A 98 -3.62 5.80 -16.73
N LYS A 99 -2.66 5.24 -16.00
CA LYS A 99 -1.30 5.80 -15.90
C LYS A 99 -0.69 6.00 -17.29
N GLY A 100 -0.13 7.18 -17.49
CA GLY A 100 0.44 7.60 -18.77
C GLY A 100 -0.56 8.23 -19.75
N VAL A 101 -1.87 8.17 -19.47
CA VAL A 101 -2.90 8.87 -20.25
C VAL A 101 -3.21 10.20 -19.57
N ARG A 102 -3.01 11.31 -20.31
CA ARG A 102 -3.39 12.64 -19.84
C ARG A 102 -4.87 12.90 -20.16
N PRO A 103 -5.64 13.56 -19.27
CA PRO A 103 -7.05 13.88 -19.47
C PRO A 103 -7.24 15.02 -20.48
N MET A 104 -6.88 14.78 -21.74
CA MET A 104 -6.99 15.71 -22.86
C MET A 104 -7.65 15.03 -24.05
N TRP A 105 -8.36 15.83 -24.85
CA TRP A 105 -8.96 15.45 -26.14
C TRP A 105 -7.93 15.24 -27.25
#